data_AF-A0A257QCM3-F1
#
_entry.id   AF-A0A257QCM3-F1
#
_cell.length_a   1.000
_cell.length_b   1.000
_cell.length_c   1.000
_cell.angle_alpha   90.00
_cell.angle_beta   90.00
_cell.angle_gamma   90.00
#
_symmetry.space_group_name_H-M   'P 1'
#
loop_
_entity.id
_entity.type
_entity.pdbx_description
1 polymer ?
#
loop_
_entity_poly.entity_id
_entity_poly.type
_entity_poly.pdbx_seq_one_letter_code
_entity_poly.pdbx_strand_id
1 'polypeptide(L)'
;MVFNRKRLLLEGIVVAIITAGLRVAAFPPWDLCWLGLFAYVPWLVWVSVRGPEVSTRVLGGVALLGAWLLWAILLAWLRHVTVVGWLVLAAILALFESLWWVVAARITSSCVNRNSFARIFNMLGLASLWVVLEYVRGHIFGGFPWLPMAAIFWQTPYMLTLLPW
;
A
#
# COMPACT_ATOMS: atom_id res chain seq x y z
N MET A 1 -27.16 2.72 12.39
CA MET A 1 -26.29 2.47 13.56
C MET A 1 -25.29 3.61 13.64
N VAL A 2 -25.22 4.34 14.76
CA VAL A 2 -24.23 5.41 14.95
C VAL A 2 -22.90 4.75 15.32
N PHE A 3 -21.99 4.58 14.36
CA PHE A 3 -20.70 3.96 14.63
C PHE A 3 -19.80 4.90 15.44
N ASN A 4 -19.16 4.35 16.47
CA ASN A 4 -18.19 5.09 17.29
C ASN A 4 -16.94 5.40 16.45
N ARG A 5 -16.72 6.68 16.15
CA ARG A 5 -15.57 7.17 15.36
C ARG A 5 -14.22 6.70 15.91
N LYS A 6 -14.07 6.56 17.23
CA LYS A 6 -12.83 6.06 17.85
C LYS A 6 -12.57 4.59 17.51
N ARG A 7 -13.63 3.77 17.44
CA ARG A 7 -13.55 2.36 17.07
C ARG A 7 -13.12 2.18 15.62
N LEU A 8 -13.70 2.94 14.69
CA LEU A 8 -13.30 2.92 13.28
C LEU A 8 -11.84 3.34 13.07
N LEU A 9 -11.37 4.34 13.82
CA LEU A 9 -9.97 4.76 13.76
C LEU A 9 -9.04 3.65 14.25
N LEU A 10 -9.36 3.01 15.38
CA LEU A 10 -8.56 1.93 15.95
C LEU A 10 -8.52 0.71 15.02
N GLU A 11 -9.66 0.29 14.47
CA GLU A 11 -9.74 -0.76 13.47
C GLU A 11 -8.85 -0.42 12.25
N GLY A 12 -8.97 0.80 11.73
CA GLY A 12 -8.17 1.25 10.59
C GLY A 12 -6.66 1.21 10.88
N ILE A 13 -6.23 1.69 12.05
CA ILE A 13 -4.81 1.68 12.45
C ILE A 13 -4.29 0.23 12.53
N VAL A 14 -5.04 -0.67 13.17
CA VAL A 14 -4.65 -2.08 13.27
C VAL A 14 -4.52 -2.70 11.89
N VAL A 15 -5.49 -2.47 11.01
CA VAL A 15 -5.46 -2.99 9.64
C VAL A 15 -4.28 -2.42 8.85
N ALA A 16 -3.98 -1.13 8.99
CA ALA A 16 -2.86 -0.49 8.32
C ALA A 16 -1.50 -1.06 8.79
N ILE A 17 -1.35 -1.34 10.09
CA ILE A 17 -0.15 -1.98 10.66
C ILE A 17 -0.02 -3.41 10.12
N ILE A 18 -1.11 -4.17 10.07
CA ILE A 18 -1.08 -5.54 9.52
C ILE A 18 -0.69 -5.51 8.04
N THR A 19 -1.31 -4.66 7.23
CA THR A 19 -0.97 -4.51 5.80
C THR A 19 0.48 -4.08 5.60
N ALA A 20 0.98 -3.12 6.38
CA ALA A 20 2.37 -2.72 6.35
C ALA A 20 3.31 -3.87 6.77
N GLY A 21 2.99 -4.59 7.86
CA GLY A 21 3.79 -5.70 8.36
C GLY A 21 3.89 -6.87 7.38
N LEU A 22 2.78 -7.23 6.73
CA LEU A 22 2.78 -8.26 5.68
C LEU A 22 3.68 -7.86 4.51
N ARG A 23 3.66 -6.58 4.11
CA ARG A 23 4.50 -6.07 3.03
C ARG A 23 5.97 -5.99 3.43
N VAL A 24 6.28 -5.62 4.67
CA VAL A 24 7.64 -5.67 5.22
C VAL A 24 8.19 -7.10 5.19
N ALA A 25 7.40 -8.07 5.65
CA ALA A 25 7.80 -9.48 5.69
C ALA A 25 7.98 -10.11 4.29
N ALA A 26 7.36 -9.51 3.26
CA ALA A 26 7.53 -9.95 1.88
C ALA A 26 8.87 -9.55 1.26
N PHE A 27 9.57 -8.57 1.84
CA PHE A 27 10.92 -8.17 1.43
C PHE A 27 11.99 -8.81 2.33
N PRO A 28 13.27 -8.82 1.91
CA PRO A 28 14.38 -9.22 2.76
C PRO A 28 14.39 -8.46 4.11
N PRO A 29 14.74 -9.12 5.22
CA PRO A 29 15.41 -10.42 5.31
C PRO A 29 14.48 -11.65 5.33
N TRP A 30 13.17 -11.48 5.46
CA TRP A 30 12.25 -12.62 5.59
C TRP A 30 11.90 -13.27 4.25
N ASP A 31 11.87 -12.48 3.18
CA ASP A 31 11.70 -12.94 1.79
C ASP A 31 10.47 -13.84 1.58
N LEU A 32 9.40 -13.59 2.35
CA LEU A 32 8.15 -14.34 2.29
C LEU A 32 7.29 -13.82 1.13
N CYS A 33 7.75 -14.02 -0.10
CA CYS A 33 7.16 -13.40 -1.30
C CYS A 33 5.64 -13.61 -1.44
N TRP A 34 5.12 -14.76 -0.99
CA TRP A 34 3.69 -15.07 -0.98
C TRP A 34 2.85 -14.07 -0.18
N LEU A 35 3.41 -13.47 0.88
CA LEU A 35 2.74 -12.43 1.66
C LEU A 35 2.53 -11.15 0.84
N GLY A 36 3.38 -10.88 -0.16
CA GLY A 36 3.21 -9.76 -1.08
C GLY A 36 1.89 -9.81 -1.84
N LEU A 37 1.41 -11.01 -2.21
CA LEU A 37 0.12 -11.19 -2.88
C LEU A 37 -1.06 -10.80 -1.99
N PHE A 38 -0.95 -11.04 -0.69
CA PHE A 38 -2.03 -10.84 0.27
C PHE A 38 -1.88 -9.57 1.11
N ALA A 39 -0.77 -8.82 0.98
CA ALA A 39 -0.44 -7.70 1.86
C ALA A 39 -1.56 -6.64 1.94
N TYR A 40 -2.22 -6.36 0.81
CA TYR A 40 -3.32 -5.38 0.75
C TYR A 40 -4.70 -5.95 1.08
N VAL A 41 -4.85 -7.27 1.22
CA VAL A 41 -6.15 -7.89 1.48
C VAL A 41 -6.78 -7.37 2.78
N PRO A 42 -6.07 -7.26 3.93
CA PRO A 42 -6.66 -6.71 5.15
C PRO A 42 -7.24 -5.30 4.94
N TRP A 43 -6.49 -4.42 4.27
CA TRP A 43 -6.96 -3.06 3.93
C TRP A 43 -8.22 -3.10 3.07
N LEU A 44 -8.21 -3.88 1.98
CA LEU A 44 -9.32 -3.98 1.03
C LEU A 44 -10.58 -4.61 1.64
N VAL A 45 -10.43 -5.58 2.56
CA VAL A 45 -11.55 -6.18 3.30
C VAL A 45 -12.11 -5.21 4.32
N TRP A 46 -11.27 -4.49 5.05
CA TRP A 46 -11.77 -3.51 6.03
C TRP A 46 -12.57 -2.40 5.35
N VAL A 47 -12.09 -1.87 4.21
CA VAL A 47 -12.80 -0.81 3.47
C VAL A 47 -14.00 -1.33 2.67
N SER A 48 -14.08 -2.61 2.32
CA SER A 48 -15.30 -3.17 1.71
C SER A 48 -16.44 -3.24 2.72
N VAL A 49 -16.14 -3.48 4.00
CA VAL A 49 -17.13 -3.56 5.08
C VAL A 49 -17.43 -2.19 5.70
N ARG A 50 -16.41 -1.36 5.93
CA ARG A 50 -16.52 -0.08 6.66
C ARG A 50 -16.40 1.16 5.78
N GLY A 51 -15.97 1.03 4.54
CA GLY A 51 -15.58 2.16 3.68
C GLY A 51 -16.63 3.27 3.51
N PRO A 52 -17.94 2.96 3.34
CA PRO A 52 -18.97 3.98 3.24
C PRO A 52 -19.09 4.88 4.48
N GLU A 53 -18.68 4.39 5.65
CA GLU A 53 -18.81 5.06 6.94
C GLU A 53 -17.57 5.90 7.30
N VAL A 54 -16.44 5.65 6.63
CA VAL A 54 -15.14 6.26 6.97
C VAL A 54 -14.94 7.55 6.19
N SER A 55 -14.80 8.66 6.91
CA SER A 55 -14.45 9.96 6.34
C SER A 55 -13.11 9.90 5.60
N THR A 56 -12.99 10.62 4.47
CA THR A 56 -11.77 10.70 3.66
C THR A 56 -10.56 11.15 4.48
N ARG A 57 -10.75 12.01 5.49
CA ARG A 57 -9.66 12.46 6.37
C ARG A 57 -9.11 11.33 7.25
N VAL A 58 -9.99 10.50 7.80
CA VAL A 58 -9.59 9.34 8.63
C VAL A 58 -8.91 8.31 7.76
N LEU A 59 -9.50 8.00 6.60
CA LEU A 59 -8.94 7.08 5.63
C LEU A 59 -7.53 7.51 5.18
N GLY A 60 -7.36 8.77 4.81
CA GLY A 60 -6.08 9.34 4.40
C GLY A 60 -5.05 9.33 5.53
N GLY A 61 -5.44 9.72 6.75
CA GLY A 61 -4.53 9.70 7.90
C GLY A 61 -4.05 8.29 8.27
N VAL A 62 -4.95 7.31 8.26
CA VAL A 62 -4.61 5.91 8.52
C VAL A 62 -3.73 5.33 7.41
N ALA A 63 -4.09 5.59 6.14
CA ALA A 63 -3.30 5.14 5.00
C ALA A 63 -1.89 5.73 5.02
N LEU A 64 -1.77 7.03 5.31
CA LEU A 64 -0.49 7.72 5.40
C LEU A 64 0.36 7.17 6.55
N LEU A 65 -0.23 6.95 7.72
CA LEU A 65 0.47 6.37 8.86
C LEU A 65 0.98 4.95 8.54
N GLY A 66 0.12 4.09 7.97
CA GLY A 66 0.51 2.73 7.59
C GLY A 66 1.63 2.71 6.54
N ALA A 67 1.49 3.51 5.49
CA ALA A 67 2.50 3.67 4.45
C ALA A 67 3.82 4.25 5.00
N TRP A 68 3.75 5.21 5.92
CA TRP A 68 4.93 5.79 6.53
C TRP A 68 5.68 4.79 7.41
N LEU A 69 4.96 4.01 8.23
CA LEU A 69 5.57 2.96 9.04
C LEU A 69 6.21 1.88 8.16
N LEU A 70 5.52 1.46 7.09
CA LEU A 70 6.06 0.55 6.08
C LEU A 70 7.41 1.05 5.54
N TRP A 71 7.45 2.28 5.02
CA TRP A 71 8.67 2.83 4.42
C TRP A 71 9.75 3.12 5.46
N ALA A 72 9.38 3.57 6.66
CA ALA A 72 10.32 3.78 7.75
C ALA A 72 11.01 2.46 8.11
N ILE A 73 10.28 1.36 8.23
CA ILE A 73 10.85 0.05 8.55
C ILE A 73 11.75 -0.46 7.39
N LEU A 74 11.25 -0.43 6.15
CA LEU A 74 12.02 -0.90 4.99
C LEU A 74 13.30 -0.09 4.76
N LEU A 75 13.29 1.19 5.10
CA LEU A 75 14.44 2.09 4.97
C LEU A 75 15.21 2.28 6.28
N ALA A 76 14.93 1.48 7.31
CA ALA A 76 15.54 1.66 8.64
C ALA A 76 17.07 1.58 8.60
N TRP A 77 17.66 0.97 7.57
CA TRP A 77 19.11 0.95 7.35
C TRP A 77 19.69 2.35 7.05
N LEU A 78 18.91 3.30 6.49
CA LEU A 78 19.33 4.68 6.27
C LEU A 78 19.47 5.49 7.57
N ARG A 79 19.00 4.98 8.73
CA ARG A 79 19.14 5.65 10.03
C ARG A 79 20.58 6.01 10.37
N HIS A 80 21.54 5.24 9.84
CA HIS A 80 22.97 5.45 10.03
C HIS A 80 23.54 6.62 9.22
N VAL A 81 22.83 7.05 8.16
CA VAL A 81 23.24 8.19 7.32
C VAL A 81 22.68 9.47 7.91
N THR A 82 21.34 9.58 7.99
CA THR A 82 20.66 10.69 8.66
C THR A 82 19.30 10.22 9.19
N VAL A 83 19.03 10.46 10.48
CA VAL A 83 17.73 10.09 11.07
C VAL A 83 16.60 10.94 10.49
N VAL A 84 16.82 12.25 10.37
CA VAL A 84 15.81 13.17 9.81
C VAL A 84 15.55 12.86 8.33
N GLY A 85 16.61 12.68 7.54
CA GLY A 85 16.48 12.35 6.11
C GLY A 85 15.75 11.03 5.88
N TRP A 86 16.03 10.00 6.69
CA TRP A 86 15.30 8.73 6.66
C TRP A 86 13.79 8.90 6.90
N LEU A 87 13.40 9.60 7.97
CA LEU A 87 11.98 9.78 8.30
C LEU A 87 11.25 10.66 7.28
N VAL A 88 11.92 11.70 6.77
CA VAL A 88 11.39 12.59 5.72
C VAL A 88 11.25 11.83 4.40
N LEU A 89 12.26 11.05 3.99
CA LEU A 89 12.18 10.22 2.80
C LEU A 89 11.05 9.20 2.92
N ALA A 90 10.93 8.50 4.05
CA ALA A 90 9.82 7.60 4.30
C ALA A 90 8.47 8.32 4.18
N ALA A 91 8.35 9.56 4.66
CA ALA A 91 7.13 10.36 4.53
C ALA A 91 6.82 10.72 3.08
N ILE A 92 7.83 11.12 2.29
CA ILE A 92 7.67 11.41 0.86
C ILE A 92 7.18 10.17 0.11
N LEU A 93 7.80 9.00 0.34
CA LEU A 93 7.41 7.75 -0.31
C LEU A 93 6.01 7.28 0.12
N ALA A 94 5.67 7.51 1.39
CA ALA A 94 4.35 7.20 1.92
C ALA A 94 3.22 8.00 1.24
N LEU A 95 3.49 9.18 0.67
CA LEU A 95 2.47 9.92 -0.08
C LEU A 95 2.01 9.17 -1.33
N PHE A 96 2.94 8.57 -2.08
CA PHE A 96 2.61 7.79 -3.27
C PHE A 96 1.79 6.54 -2.90
N GLU A 97 2.25 5.83 -1.88
CA GLU A 97 1.63 4.62 -1.37
C GLU A 97 0.22 4.89 -0.81
N SER A 98 0.09 5.90 0.07
CA SER A 98 -1.18 6.25 0.70
C SER A 98 -2.21 6.78 -0.30
N LEU A 99 -1.77 7.46 -1.36
CA LEU A 99 -2.65 7.85 -2.46
C LEU A 99 -3.31 6.62 -3.09
N TRP A 100 -2.54 5.56 -3.36
CA TRP A 100 -3.11 4.32 -3.86
C TRP A 100 -4.10 3.70 -2.86
N TRP A 101 -3.75 3.63 -1.58
CA TRP A 101 -4.62 3.05 -0.54
C TRP A 101 -5.97 3.77 -0.43
N VAL A 102 -5.95 5.11 -0.50
CA VAL A 102 -7.16 5.93 -0.45
C VAL A 102 -8.03 5.70 -1.70
N VAL A 103 -7.42 5.69 -2.90
CA VAL A 103 -8.16 5.44 -4.14
C VAL A 103 -8.71 4.01 -4.16
N ALA A 104 -7.90 3.02 -3.77
CA ALA A 104 -8.31 1.62 -3.63
C ALA A 104 -9.48 1.45 -2.67
N ALA A 105 -9.49 2.16 -1.54
CA ALA A 105 -10.59 2.14 -0.60
C ALA A 105 -11.89 2.71 -1.17
N ARG A 106 -11.81 3.82 -1.90
CA ARG A 106 -12.98 4.47 -2.53
C ARG A 106 -13.57 3.60 -3.64
N ILE A 107 -12.71 3.08 -4.49
CA ILE A 107 -13.11 2.18 -5.57
C ILE A 107 -13.71 0.91 -4.98
N THR A 108 -13.02 0.24 -4.06
CA THR A 108 -13.47 -1.03 -3.44
C THR A 108 -14.80 -0.88 -2.72
N SER A 109 -14.98 0.17 -1.90
CA SER A 109 -16.26 0.41 -1.21
C SER A 109 -17.42 0.69 -2.18
N SER A 110 -17.16 1.35 -3.32
CA SER A 110 -18.18 1.60 -4.35
C SER A 110 -18.49 0.37 -5.22
N CYS A 111 -17.58 -0.61 -5.26
CA CYS A 111 -17.68 -1.80 -6.12
C CYS A 111 -18.58 -2.90 -5.56
N VAL A 112 -18.87 -2.91 -4.26
CA VAL A 112 -19.57 -4.02 -3.58
C VAL A 112 -20.92 -4.32 -4.24
N ASN A 113 -21.63 -3.28 -4.69
CA ASN A 113 -22.96 -3.39 -5.30
C ASN A 113 -22.96 -3.25 -6.83
N ARG A 114 -21.79 -3.29 -7.48
CA ARG A 114 -21.68 -3.13 -8.95
C ARG A 114 -21.61 -4.47 -9.67
N ASN A 115 -21.97 -4.47 -10.95
CA ASN A 115 -21.87 -5.63 -11.82
C ASN A 115 -20.40 -6.08 -12.03
N SER A 116 -20.22 -7.32 -12.48
CA SER A 116 -18.88 -7.93 -12.63
C SER A 116 -17.97 -7.16 -13.60
N PHE A 117 -18.51 -6.62 -14.69
CA PHE A 117 -17.72 -5.84 -15.65
C PHE A 117 -17.14 -4.57 -15.03
N ALA A 118 -17.95 -3.79 -14.30
CA ALA A 118 -17.47 -2.60 -13.62
C ALA A 118 -16.39 -2.94 -12.58
N ARG A 119 -16.52 -4.09 -11.89
CA ARG A 119 -15.50 -4.56 -10.93
C ARG A 119 -14.17 -4.87 -11.61
N ILE A 120 -14.20 -5.54 -12.77
CA ILE A 120 -12.98 -5.84 -13.55
C ILE A 120 -12.29 -4.55 -14.00
N PHE A 121 -13.02 -3.61 -14.60
CA PHE A 121 -12.44 -2.33 -15.02
C PHE A 121 -11.87 -1.53 -13.86
N ASN A 122 -12.53 -1.55 -12.70
CA ASN A 122 -12.03 -0.90 -11.50
C ASN A 122 -10.75 -1.56 -10.96
N MET A 123 -10.65 -2.90 -11.02
CA MET A 123 -9.41 -3.62 -10.64
C MET A 123 -8.26 -3.30 -11.60
N LEU A 124 -8.54 -3.28 -12.92
CA LEU A 124 -7.55 -2.87 -13.93
C LEU A 124 -7.09 -1.43 -13.69
N GLY A 125 -8.02 -0.51 -13.42
CA GLY A 125 -7.69 0.87 -13.10
C GLY A 125 -6.81 1.01 -11.86
N LEU A 126 -7.06 0.22 -10.81
CA LEU A 126 -6.20 0.18 -9.62
C LEU A 126 -4.81 -0.37 -9.90
N ALA A 127 -4.70 -1.42 -10.72
CA ALA A 127 -3.42 -1.96 -11.14
C ALA A 127 -2.62 -0.95 -11.98
N SER A 128 -3.27 -0.30 -12.95
CA SER A 128 -2.64 0.75 -13.76
C SER A 128 -2.22 1.95 -12.92
N LEU A 129 -3.05 2.38 -11.95
CA LEU A 129 -2.71 3.46 -11.04
C LEU A 129 -1.45 3.15 -10.23
N TRP A 130 -1.32 1.90 -9.75
CA TRP A 130 -0.12 1.48 -9.03
C TRP A 130 1.14 1.65 -9.88
N VAL A 131 1.11 1.19 -11.13
CA VAL A 131 2.23 1.31 -12.07
C VAL A 131 2.60 2.78 -12.32
N VAL A 132 1.60 3.64 -12.52
CA VAL A 132 1.83 5.09 -12.71
C VAL A 132 2.48 5.69 -11.47
N LEU A 133 2.00 5.37 -10.27
CA LEU A 133 2.57 5.90 -9.02
C LEU A 133 4.01 5.43 -8.80
N GLU A 134 4.32 4.17 -9.09
CA GLU A 134 5.70 3.67 -9.04
C GLU A 134 6.60 4.34 -10.08
N TYR A 135 6.12 4.51 -11.31
CA TYR A 135 6.84 5.22 -12.35
C TYR A 135 7.15 6.65 -11.95
N VAL A 136 6.16 7.40 -11.48
CA VAL A 136 6.32 8.79 -11.05
C VAL A 136 7.29 8.90 -9.86
N ARG A 137 7.17 8.00 -8.87
CA ARG A 137 8.11 7.90 -7.73
C ARG A 137 9.55 7.64 -8.17
N GLY A 138 9.73 6.94 -9.28
CA GLY A 138 11.02 6.67 -9.90
C GLY A 138 11.65 7.85 -10.64
N HIS A 139 10.92 8.94 -10.91
CA HIS A 139 11.41 10.06 -11.72
C HIS A 139 11.37 11.42 -11.01
N ILE A 140 10.39 11.64 -10.13
CA ILE A 140 10.25 12.91 -9.41
C ILE A 140 11.41 13.11 -8.41
N PHE A 141 11.90 14.35 -8.28
CA PHE A 141 12.99 14.75 -7.37
C PHE A 141 14.29 13.96 -7.53
N GLY A 142 14.61 13.53 -8.76
CA GLY A 142 15.77 12.68 -9.05
C GLY A 142 15.49 11.18 -8.90
N GLY A 143 14.28 10.81 -8.48
CA GLY A 143 13.79 9.44 -8.48
C GLY A 143 14.25 8.61 -7.29
N PHE A 144 13.33 7.84 -6.71
CA PHE A 144 13.67 6.79 -5.75
C PHE A 144 12.86 5.52 -6.02
N PRO A 145 13.20 4.76 -7.09
CA PRO A 145 12.47 3.54 -7.50
C PRO A 145 12.87 2.31 -6.65
N TRP A 146 13.16 2.50 -5.36
CA TRP A 146 13.54 1.40 -4.47
C TRP A 146 12.34 0.50 -4.13
N LEU A 147 12.57 -0.81 -3.98
CA LEU A 147 11.60 -1.82 -3.58
C LEU A 147 10.26 -1.74 -4.35
N PRO A 148 10.27 -1.81 -5.71
CA PRO A 148 9.03 -1.90 -6.45
C PRO A 148 8.30 -3.19 -6.09
N MET A 149 6.98 -3.20 -6.19
CA MET A 149 6.18 -4.38 -5.83
C MET A 149 6.62 -5.65 -6.57
N ALA A 150 7.02 -5.50 -7.83
CA ALA A 150 7.55 -6.58 -8.65
C ALA A 150 8.82 -7.23 -8.07
N ALA A 151 9.65 -6.47 -7.34
CA ALA A 151 10.89 -6.99 -6.76
C ALA A 151 10.65 -8.01 -5.64
N ILE A 152 9.44 -8.10 -5.07
CA ILE A 152 9.09 -9.17 -4.10
C ILE A 152 9.21 -10.55 -4.77
N PHE A 153 8.95 -10.63 -6.08
CA PHE A 153 8.84 -11.89 -6.81
C PHE A 153 10.10 -12.26 -7.58
N TRP A 154 11.24 -11.62 -7.30
CA TRP A 154 12.44 -11.75 -8.13
C TRP A 154 13.00 -13.19 -8.24
N GLN A 155 12.75 -14.06 -7.25
CA GLN A 155 13.17 -15.48 -7.29
C GLN A 155 12.11 -16.44 -7.83
N THR A 156 10.90 -15.96 -8.15
CA THR A 156 9.80 -16.86 -8.47
C THR A 156 9.80 -17.24 -9.95
N PRO A 157 9.45 -18.49 -10.31
CA PRO A 157 9.52 -18.96 -11.70
C PRO A 157 8.72 -18.09 -12.68
N TYR A 158 7.54 -17.61 -12.27
CA TYR A 158 6.70 -16.77 -13.13
C TYR A 158 7.29 -15.39 -13.39
N MET A 159 8.00 -14.80 -12.43
CA MET A 159 8.64 -13.50 -12.65
C MET A 159 9.89 -13.65 -13.51
N LEU A 160 10.66 -14.73 -13.29
CA LEU A 160 11.86 -15.05 -14.06
C LEU A 160 11.57 -15.28 -15.55
N THR A 161 10.39 -15.77 -15.92
CA THR A 161 9.98 -15.90 -17.33
C THR A 161 9.55 -14.59 -17.98
N LEU A 162 9.19 -13.57 -17.19
CA LEU A 162 8.73 -12.28 -17.69
C LEU A 162 9.86 -11.25 -17.81
N LEU A 163 10.98 -11.48 -17.13
CA LEU A 163 12.16 -10.62 -17.20
C LEU A 163 13.01 -11.01 -18.43
N PRO A 164 13.48 -10.04 -19.23
CA PRO A 164 14.51 -10.32 -20.22
C PRO A 164 15.77 -10.79 -19.49
N TRP A 165 16.40 -11.84 -20.02
CA TRP A 165 17.63 -12.44 -19.52
C TRP A 165 18.81 -11.45 -19.51
#